data_AF-A0A8J7LLV7-F1
#
_entry.id   AF-A0A8J7LLV7-F1
#
_cell.length_a   1.000
_cell.length_b   1.000
_cell.length_c   1.000
_cell.angle_alpha   90.00
_cell.angle_beta   90.00
_cell.angle_gamma   90.00
#
_symmetry.space_group_name_H-M   'P 1'
#
loop_
_entity.id
_entity.type
_entity.pdbx_description
1 polymer ?
#
loop_
_entity_poly.entity_id
_entity_poly.type
_entity_poly.pdbx_seq_one_letter_code
_entity_poly.pdbx_strand_id
1 'polypeptide(L)'
;MYKKSVAIFFTVVFMGFIVAPSIIIALDDSIDTSIFYSMAEEEENGKSKKGELTFSLEANDYNTFDDSKDQLHLGYRFKNYPKPHLNLISPPPERI
;
A
#
# COMPACT_ATOMS: atom_id res chain seq x y z
N MET A 1 -12.76 -32.26 -23.98
CA MET A 1 -13.08 -32.11 -22.53
C MET A 1 -11.89 -31.71 -21.67
N TYR A 2 -10.65 -32.07 -22.01
CA TYR A 2 -9.45 -31.73 -21.22
C TYR A 2 -9.26 -30.22 -20.96
N LYS A 3 -9.45 -29.35 -21.97
CA LYS A 3 -9.29 -27.88 -21.81
C LYS A 3 -10.20 -27.31 -20.72
N LYS A 4 -11.45 -27.78 -20.64
CA LYS A 4 -12.41 -27.35 -19.62
C LYS A 4 -12.03 -27.87 -18.24
N SER A 5 -11.57 -29.12 -18.16
CA SER A 5 -11.11 -29.71 -16.89
C SER A 5 -9.89 -28.98 -16.33
N VAL A 6 -8.93 -28.62 -17.20
CA VAL A 6 -7.76 -27.83 -16.80
C VAL A 6 -8.17 -26.43 -16.33
N ALA A 7 -9.08 -25.77 -17.05
CA ALA A 7 -9.59 -24.47 -16.63
C ALA A 7 -10.25 -24.54 -15.24
N ILE A 8 -11.16 -25.50 -15.03
CA ILE A 8 -11.85 -25.70 -13.74
C ILE A 8 -10.86 -25.99 -12.62
N PHE A 9 -9.85 -26.83 -12.88
CA PHE A 9 -8.80 -27.12 -11.90
C PHE A 9 -8.08 -25.85 -11.45
N PHE A 10 -7.61 -25.02 -12.38
CA PHE A 10 -6.96 -23.76 -12.03
C PHE A 10 -7.91 -22.80 -11.32
N THR A 11 -9.17 -22.71 -11.73
CA THR A 11 -10.16 -21.86 -11.05
C THR A 11 -10.37 -22.29 -9.59
N VAL A 12 -10.44 -23.59 -9.31
CA VAL A 12 -10.58 -24.10 -7.93
C VAL A 12 -9.33 -23.79 -7.11
N VAL A 13 -8.14 -23.97 -7.67
CA VAL A 13 -6.87 -23.65 -6.99
C VAL A 13 -6.79 -22.16 -6.67
N PHE A 14 -7.09 -21.29 -7.63
CA PHE A 14 -7.09 -19.84 -7.41
C PHE A 14 -8.14 -19.42 -6.39
N MET A 15 -9.35 -19.98 -6.47
CA MET A 15 -10.39 -19.71 -5.48
C MET A 15 -9.90 -20.08 -4.08
N GLY A 16 -9.34 -21.29 -3.93
CA GLY A 16 -8.79 -21.77 -2.66
C GLY A 16 -7.70 -20.86 -2.10
N PHE A 17 -6.80 -20.37 -2.95
CA PHE A 17 -5.73 -19.46 -2.55
C PHE A 17 -6.27 -18.12 -2.02
N ILE A 18 -7.32 -17.57 -2.64
CA ILE A 18 -7.94 -16.31 -2.23
C ILE A 18 -8.72 -16.46 -0.91
N VAL A 19 -9.48 -17.57 -0.75
CA VAL A 19 -10.33 -17.75 0.43
C VAL A 19 -9.62 -18.36 1.64
N ALA A 20 -8.42 -18.93 1.45
CA ALA A 20 -7.66 -19.58 2.52
C ALA A 20 -7.48 -18.73 3.79
N PRO A 21 -6.92 -17.49 3.74
CA PRO A 21 -6.75 -16.68 4.94
C PRO A 21 -8.09 -16.35 5.61
N SER A 22 -9.16 -16.13 4.84
CA SER A 22 -10.50 -15.86 5.39
C SER A 22 -11.10 -17.06 6.12
N ILE A 23 -10.92 -18.28 5.62
CA ILE A 23 -11.39 -19.50 6.28
C ILE A 23 -10.60 -19.77 7.56
N ILE A 24 -9.27 -19.54 7.54
CA ILE A 24 -8.41 -19.73 8.71
C ILE A 24 -8.85 -18.82 9.86
N ILE A 25 -9.02 -17.51 9.60
CA ILE A 25 -9.51 -16.54 10.58
C ILE A 25 -10.90 -16.91 11.11
N ALA A 26 -11.78 -17.44 10.25
CA ALA A 26 -13.13 -17.83 10.66
C ALA A 26 -13.16 -19.07 11.58
N LEU A 27 -12.13 -19.92 11.52
CA LEU A 27 -12.01 -21.12 12.36
C LEU A 27 -11.26 -20.84 13.66
N ASP A 28 -10.21 -20.02 13.61
CA ASP A 28 -9.33 -19.72 14.73
C ASP A 28 -8.72 -18.33 14.56
N ASP A 29 -9.04 -17.42 15.48
CA ASP A 29 -8.59 -16.03 15.48
C ASP A 29 -7.17 -15.86 16.06
N SER A 30 -6.59 -16.92 16.62
CA SER A 30 -5.24 -16.91 17.18
C SER A 30 -4.14 -17.14 16.13
N ILE A 31 -4.53 -17.62 14.94
CA ILE A 31 -3.58 -17.95 13.88
C ILE A 31 -3.20 -16.70 13.10
N ASP A 32 -1.90 -16.43 13.01
CA ASP A 32 -1.37 -15.31 12.23
C ASP A 32 -1.47 -15.59 10.72
N THR A 33 -2.34 -14.85 10.03
CA THR A 33 -2.50 -14.91 8.58
C THR A 33 -1.64 -13.90 7.82
N SER A 34 -0.85 -13.05 8.51
CA SER A 34 0.01 -12.05 7.86
C SER A 34 1.00 -12.68 6.87
N ILE A 35 1.43 -13.91 7.15
CA ILE A 35 2.34 -14.71 6.30
C ILE A 35 1.73 -14.99 4.92
N PHE A 36 0.41 -15.21 4.83
CA PHE A 36 -0.26 -15.43 3.54
C PHE A 36 -0.26 -14.16 2.69
N TYR A 37 -0.34 -12.99 3.32
CA TYR A 37 -0.27 -11.69 2.64
C TYR A 37 1.17 -11.34 2.28
N SER A 38 2.14 -11.55 3.18
CA SER A 38 3.55 -11.27 2.93
C SER A 38 4.11 -12.10 1.78
N MET A 39 3.72 -13.38 1.68
CA MET A 39 4.14 -14.25 0.58
C MET A 39 3.63 -13.79 -0.80
N ALA A 40 2.51 -13.04 -0.83
CA ALA A 40 1.97 -12.47 -2.05
C ALA A 40 2.55 -11.08 -2.38
N GLU A 41 3.21 -10.43 -1.42
CA GLU A 41 3.88 -9.15 -1.62
C GLU A 41 5.21 -9.33 -2.37
N GLU A 42 5.38 -8.62 -3.47
CA GLU A 42 6.56 -8.73 -4.34
C GLU A 42 7.84 -8.15 -3.68
N GLU A 43 7.70 -7.35 -2.62
CA GLU A 43 8.80 -6.64 -1.96
C GLU A 43 9.72 -7.56 -1.12
N GLU A 44 9.25 -8.75 -0.70
CA GLU A 44 10.01 -9.68 0.17
C GLU A 44 11.21 -10.34 -0.55
N ASN A 45 11.19 -10.45 -1.88
CA ASN A 45 12.29 -11.04 -2.65
C ASN A 45 13.53 -10.13 -2.79
N GLY A 46 13.52 -8.94 -2.17
CA GLY A 46 14.68 -8.09 -2.00
C GLY A 46 15.65 -8.67 -0.99
N LYS A 47 16.53 -9.59 -1.42
CA LYS A 47 17.70 -10.09 -0.68
C LYS A 47 18.21 -9.08 0.35
N SER A 48 17.95 -9.36 1.63
CA SER A 48 18.74 -8.95 2.79
C SER A 48 19.55 -7.66 2.61
N LYS A 49 18.90 -6.50 2.57
CA LYS A 49 19.55 -5.32 3.15
C LYS A 49 19.44 -5.46 4.65
N LYS A 50 20.36 -6.25 5.23
CA LYS A 50 20.75 -6.15 6.64
C LYS A 50 21.33 -4.76 6.85
N GLY A 51 20.46 -3.77 6.97
CA GLY A 51 20.73 -2.45 7.45
C GLY A 51 19.71 -2.23 8.54
N GLU A 52 20.18 -2.32 9.78
CA GLU A 52 19.49 -1.90 10.98
C GLU A 52 18.86 -0.51 10.74
N LEU A 53 17.57 -0.50 10.39
CA LEU A 53 16.79 0.71 10.23
C LEU A 53 16.00 0.89 11.54
N THR A 54 16.70 1.42 12.54
CA THR A 54 16.06 2.19 13.60
C THR A 54 15.33 3.36 12.96
N PHE A 55 14.04 3.20 12.68
CA PHE A 55 13.17 4.31 12.34
C PHE A 55 12.22 4.58 13.50
N SER A 56 12.46 5.72 14.15
CA SER A 56 11.58 6.27 15.18
C SER A 56 10.26 6.69 14.56
N LEU A 57 9.18 6.23 15.19
CA LEU A 57 7.78 6.62 15.11
C LEU A 57 7.57 8.04 14.57
N GLU A 58 6.83 8.19 13.46
CA GLU A 58 5.57 8.96 13.45
C GLU A 58 4.78 8.78 12.15
N ALA A 59 3.48 8.59 12.34
CA ALA A 59 2.46 8.16 11.40
C ALA A 59 2.32 9.06 10.16
N ASN A 60 2.11 8.46 8.99
CA ASN A 60 0.84 8.61 8.26
C ASN A 60 0.85 7.82 6.96
N ASP A 61 -0.10 6.90 6.86
CA ASP A 61 -0.64 6.36 5.62
C ASP A 61 -1.09 7.49 4.69
N TYR A 62 -0.70 7.44 3.41
CA TYR A 62 -1.56 7.89 2.34
C TYR A 62 -1.29 7.11 1.06
N ASN A 63 -2.33 6.40 0.65
CA ASN A 63 -2.44 5.66 -0.60
C ASN A 63 -2.47 6.60 -1.81
N THR A 64 -1.80 6.14 -2.87
CA THR A 64 -2.10 6.32 -4.31
C THR A 64 -1.99 7.71 -4.92
N PHE A 65 -1.10 7.86 -5.92
CA PHE A 65 -1.46 8.47 -7.20
C PHE A 65 -0.53 7.95 -8.31
N ASP A 66 -1.14 7.33 -9.31
CA ASP A 66 -0.52 6.97 -10.60
C ASP A 66 -0.11 8.28 -11.28
N ASP A 67 1.16 8.40 -11.69
CA ASP A 67 1.53 9.42 -12.66
C ASP A 67 2.44 8.81 -13.72
N SER A 68 1.90 8.89 -14.93
CA SER A 68 2.54 8.64 -16.21
C SER A 68 4.02 9.06 -16.26
N LYS A 69 4.81 8.30 -17.03
CA LYS A 69 6.21 8.61 -17.37
C LYS A 69 6.33 9.97 -18.07
N ASP A 70 6.24 11.06 -17.34
CA ASP A 70 6.81 12.33 -17.75
C ASP A 70 8.22 12.40 -17.20
N GLN A 71 9.17 12.71 -18.09
CA GLN A 71 10.57 12.85 -17.74
C GLN A 71 10.66 13.92 -16.65
N LEU A 72 10.96 13.50 -15.42
CA LEU A 72 11.09 14.39 -14.27
C LEU A 72 12.23 15.38 -14.52
N HIS A 73 11.90 16.54 -15.07
CA HIS A 73 12.74 17.73 -15.00
C HIS A 73 12.69 18.24 -13.54
N LEU A 74 13.38 17.55 -12.64
CA LEU A 74 13.69 18.02 -11.27
C LEU A 74 14.70 19.17 -11.35
N GLY A 75 14.30 20.28 -11.97
CA GLY A 75 15.01 21.53 -11.91
C GLY A 75 14.90 22.10 -10.50
N TYR A 76 16.03 22.23 -9.80
CA TYR A 76 16.08 22.95 -8.54
C TYR A 76 15.57 24.38 -8.75
N ARG A 77 14.41 24.69 -8.15
CA ARG A 77 13.84 26.04 -8.17
C ARG A 77 13.99 26.66 -6.78
N PHE A 78 14.83 27.68 -6.68
CA PHE A 78 14.94 28.46 -5.45
C PHE A 78 13.61 29.17 -5.19
N LYS A 79 12.95 28.81 -4.08
CA LYS A 79 11.64 29.36 -3.73
C LYS A 79 11.82 30.68 -2.98
N ASN A 80 11.74 31.80 -3.71
CA ASN A 80 11.62 33.13 -3.12
C ASN A 80 10.16 33.37 -2.71
N TYR A 81 9.80 32.98 -1.48
CA TYR A 81 8.47 33.28 -0.95
C TYR A 81 8.45 34.65 -0.26
N PRO A 82 7.41 35.48 -0.50
CA PRO A 82 7.18 36.67 0.29
C PRO A 82 6.84 36.29 1.73
N LYS A 83 7.17 37.17 2.68
CA LYS A 83 6.90 36.94 4.11
C LYS A 83 5.39 36.76 4.32
N PRO A 84 4.93 35.63 4.91
CA PRO A 84 3.51 35.40 5.11
C PRO A 84 2.94 36.46 6.07
N HIS A 85 1.72 36.92 5.79
CA HIS A 85 0.99 37.84 6.66
C HIS A 85 0.34 37.05 7.81
N LEU A 86 1.09 36.82 8.89
CA LEU A 86 0.61 36.07 10.08
C LEU A 86 -0.65 36.68 10.73
N ASN A 87 -0.97 37.93 10.43
CA ASN A 87 -2.11 38.65 11.02
C ASN A 87 -3.42 38.49 10.23
N LEU A 88 -3.43 37.70 9.15
CA LEU A 88 -4.64 37.45 8.39
C LEU A 88 -5.40 36.28 9.01
N ILE A 89 -6.27 36.59 9.97
CA ILE A 89 -7.18 35.61 10.57
C ILE A 89 -8.47 35.64 9.76
N SER A 90 -8.70 34.61 8.93
CA SER A 90 -9.99 34.46 8.25
C SER A 90 -11.03 33.92 9.23
N PRO A 91 -12.25 34.51 9.28
CA PRO A 91 -13.30 33.94 10.11
C PRO A 91 -13.68 32.54 9.60
N PRO A 92 -14.14 31.64 10.50
CA PRO A 92 -14.61 30.33 10.10
C PRO A 92 -15.83 30.46 9.17
N PRO A 93 -16.01 29.52 8.21
CA PRO A 93 -17.18 29.52 7.33
C PRO A 93 -18.50 29.42 8.11
N GLU A 94 -19.54 30.12 7.64
CA GLU A 94 -20.89 29.95 8.18
C GLU A 94 -21.39 28.52 7.90
N ARG A 95 -21.99 27.88 8.91
CA ARG A 95 -22.64 26.58 8.73
C ARG A 95 -24.01 26.82 8.09
N ILE A 96 -24.20 26.26 6.89
CA ILE A 96 -25.48 26.19 6.18
C ILE A 96 -26.41 25.23 6.90
#